data_AF-A0AAF0ZG12-F1
#
_entry.id   AF-A0AAF0ZG12-F1
#
_cell.length_a   1.000
_cell.length_b   1.000
_cell.length_c   1.000
_cell.angle_alpha   90.00
_cell.angle_beta   90.00
_cell.angle_gamma   90.00
#
_symmetry.space_group_name_H-M   'P 1'
#
loop_
_entity.id
_entity.type
_entity.pdbx_description
1 polymer ?
#
loop_
_entity_poly.entity_id
_entity_poly.type
_entity_poly.pdbx_seq_one_letter_code
_entity_poly.pdbx_strand_id
1 'polypeptide(L)'
;MAVTTFTEEKTSPLPPKRIFKASIVDSHNLIPKLMPQAIKSIEVQGDGAAGSIKTINFPDGRNFKSIKYRVDELNEEAYIYKYTLIEGDGLVDNLEKITYDVKFEQSADGGSISKIPKNKEQ
;
A
#
# COMPACT_ATOMS: atom_id res chain seq x y z
N MET A 1 -12.68 17.56 -12.37
CA MET A 1 -11.67 16.54 -12.03
C MET A 1 -10.38 17.25 -11.75
N ALA A 2 -10.13 17.55 -10.48
CA ALA A 2 -8.86 18.10 -10.02
C ALA A 2 -8.05 16.97 -9.38
N VAL A 3 -6.90 16.63 -9.97
CA VAL A 3 -6.00 15.62 -9.41
C VAL A 3 -4.93 16.31 -8.58
N THR A 4 -4.86 15.97 -7.30
CA THR A 4 -3.76 16.42 -6.42
C THR A 4 -2.79 15.27 -6.20
N THR A 5 -1.55 15.46 -6.64
CA THR A 5 -0.48 14.47 -6.48
C THR A 5 0.44 14.86 -5.33
N PHE A 6 0.62 13.95 -4.37
CA PHE A 6 1.56 14.08 -3.26
C PHE A 6 2.61 12.99 -3.37
N THR A 7 3.89 13.33 -3.43
CA THR A 7 4.97 12.33 -3.48
C THR A 7 5.64 12.25 -2.13
N GLU A 8 5.55 11.09 -1.48
CA GLU A 8 6.33 10.79 -0.26
C GLU A 8 7.53 9.92 -0.62
N GLU A 9 8.71 10.27 -0.10
CA GLU A 9 9.93 9.48 -0.27
C GLU A 9 10.37 8.93 1.08
N LYS A 10 10.61 7.61 1.16
CA LYS A 10 11.14 6.95 2.34
C LYS A 10 12.37 6.13 2.04
N THR A 11 13.43 6.37 2.79
CA THR A 11 14.63 5.52 2.76
C THR A 11 14.48 4.37 3.74
N SER A 12 14.99 3.20 3.35
CA SER A 12 15.05 2.00 4.18
C SER A 12 16.43 1.37 4.05
N PRO A 13 17.02 0.86 5.15
CA PRO A 13 18.33 0.19 5.10
C PRO A 13 18.29 -1.18 4.43
N LEU A 14 17.09 -1.68 4.10
CA LEU A 14 16.90 -2.98 3.44
C LEU A 14 16.96 -2.82 1.92
N PRO A 15 17.49 -3.81 1.19
CA PRO A 15 17.49 -3.78 -0.28
C PRO A 15 16.05 -3.83 -0.84
N PRO A 16 15.81 -3.26 -2.05
CA PRO A 16 14.47 -3.08 -2.62
C PRO A 16 13.70 -4.40 -2.72
N LYS A 17 14.37 -5.49 -3.13
CA LYS A 17 13.78 -6.83 -3.18
C LYS A 17 13.21 -7.32 -1.84
N ARG A 18 13.91 -7.06 -0.74
CA ARG A 18 13.49 -7.51 0.61
C ARG A 18 12.35 -6.66 1.14
N ILE A 19 12.44 -5.33 1.04
CA ILE A 19 11.38 -4.45 1.52
C ILE A 19 10.11 -4.61 0.70
N PHE A 20 10.23 -4.80 -0.63
CA PHE A 20 9.11 -5.03 -1.53
C PHE A 20 8.37 -6.32 -1.16
N LYS A 21 9.11 -7.43 -1.04
CA LYS A 21 8.53 -8.71 -0.64
C LYS A 21 7.86 -8.60 0.74
N ALA A 22 8.53 -8.00 1.72
CA ALA A 22 7.98 -7.87 3.07
C ALA A 22 6.74 -6.96 3.14
N SER A 23 6.75 -5.85 2.40
CA SER A 23 5.72 -4.80 2.50
C SER A 23 4.55 -5.00 1.55
N ILE A 24 4.72 -5.77 0.47
CA ILE A 24 3.69 -5.97 -0.57
C ILE A 24 3.24 -7.43 -0.61
N VAL A 25 4.16 -8.36 -0.83
CA VAL A 25 3.85 -9.79 -1.03
C VAL A 25 3.42 -10.42 0.31
N ASP A 26 4.32 -10.38 1.30
CA ASP A 26 4.13 -10.92 2.65
C ASP A 26 3.40 -9.96 3.59
N SER A 27 2.93 -8.82 3.07
CA SER A 27 2.23 -7.77 3.84
C SER A 27 1.12 -8.31 4.72
N HIS A 28 0.30 -9.20 4.16
CA HIS A 28 -0.87 -9.76 4.82
C HIS A 28 -0.54 -10.62 6.05
N ASN A 29 0.67 -11.19 6.09
CA ASN A 29 1.15 -12.03 7.19
C ASN A 29 2.09 -11.26 8.15
N LEU A 30 2.95 -10.39 7.62
CA LEU A 30 3.95 -9.65 8.40
C LEU A 30 3.37 -8.44 9.11
N ILE A 31 2.56 -7.62 8.42
CA ILE A 31 2.08 -6.35 8.98
C ILE A 31 1.23 -6.55 10.25
N PRO A 32 0.27 -7.49 10.32
CA PRO A 32 -0.50 -7.73 11.54
C PRO A 32 0.38 -8.23 12.69
N LYS A 33 1.47 -8.94 12.40
CA LYS A 33 2.42 -9.43 13.43
C LYS A 33 3.36 -8.33 13.92
N LEU A 34 3.80 -7.45 13.03
CA LEU A 34 4.68 -6.32 13.35
C LEU A 34 3.94 -5.21 14.08
N MET A 35 2.67 -4.97 13.72
CA MET A 35 1.85 -3.89 14.26
C MET A 35 0.45 -4.36 14.63
N PRO A 36 0.30 -5.31 15.57
CA PRO A 36 -1.00 -5.89 15.95
C PRO A 36 -1.96 -4.84 16.54
N GLN A 37 -1.41 -3.80 17.16
CA GLN A 37 -2.16 -2.66 17.69
C GLN A 37 -2.72 -1.73 16.60
N ALA A 38 -2.13 -1.75 15.40
CA ALA A 38 -2.55 -0.91 14.30
C ALA A 38 -3.46 -1.65 13.32
N ILE A 39 -3.15 -2.92 13.04
CA ILE A 39 -3.81 -3.75 12.03
C ILE A 39 -4.13 -5.11 12.64
N LYS A 40 -5.41 -5.47 12.64
CA LYS A 40 -5.92 -6.73 13.20
C LYS A 40 -5.66 -7.89 12.25
N SER A 41 -5.99 -7.70 10.97
CA SER A 41 -5.83 -8.72 9.94
C SER A 41 -5.84 -8.07 8.55
N ILE A 42 -5.27 -8.76 7.57
CA ILE A 42 -5.34 -8.35 6.17
C ILE A 42 -5.82 -9.55 5.36
N GLU A 43 -6.95 -9.39 4.70
CA GLU A 43 -7.52 -10.39 3.80
C GLU A 43 -7.13 -10.06 2.36
N VAL A 44 -6.74 -11.08 1.61
CA VAL A 44 -6.39 -10.96 0.19
C VAL A 44 -7.38 -11.82 -0.59
N GLN A 45 -8.16 -11.19 -1.47
CA GLN A 45 -9.05 -11.87 -2.41
C GLN A 45 -8.36 -11.94 -3.76
N GLY A 46 -8.02 -13.14 -4.19
CA GLY A 46 -7.22 -13.43 -5.38
C GLY A 46 -5.77 -13.83 -5.04
N ASP A 47 -4.92 -13.85 -6.05
CA ASP A 47 -3.52 -14.32 -5.96
C ASP A 47 -2.55 -13.28 -5.39
N GLY A 48 -3.03 -12.09 -5.03
CA GLY A 48 -2.22 -10.96 -4.54
C GLY A 48 -1.57 -10.12 -5.64
N ALA A 49 -1.71 -10.53 -6.91
CA ALA A 49 -1.25 -9.82 -8.10
C ALA A 49 -2.28 -8.78 -8.60
N ALA A 50 -2.03 -8.17 -9.77
CA ALA A 50 -2.94 -7.22 -10.40
C ALA A 50 -4.37 -7.79 -10.52
N GLY A 51 -5.36 -6.97 -10.15
CA GLY A 51 -6.77 -7.37 -10.06
C GLY A 51 -7.20 -7.87 -8.67
N SER A 52 -6.27 -8.22 -7.79
CA SER A 52 -6.60 -8.69 -6.43
C SER A 52 -7.14 -7.57 -5.56
N ILE A 53 -8.04 -7.91 -4.62
CA ILE A 53 -8.57 -6.97 -3.64
C ILE A 53 -7.98 -7.30 -2.27
N LYS A 54 -7.38 -6.31 -1.62
CA LYS A 54 -6.84 -6.45 -0.26
C LYS A 54 -7.68 -5.64 0.70
N THR A 55 -8.12 -6.28 1.78
CA THR A 55 -8.94 -5.69 2.84
C THR A 55 -8.14 -5.67 4.13
N ILE A 56 -7.84 -4.49 4.64
CA ILE A 56 -7.19 -4.29 5.93
C ILE A 56 -8.28 -4.11 6.98
N ASN A 57 -8.30 -4.99 7.97
CA ASN A 57 -9.18 -4.91 9.13
C ASN A 57 -8.40 -4.28 10.31
N PHE A 58 -8.97 -3.24 10.90
CA PHE A 58 -8.38 -2.55 12.05
C PHE A 58 -8.93 -3.13 13.35
N PRO A 59 -8.19 -3.03 14.47
CA PRO A 59 -8.70 -3.44 15.78
C PRO A 59 -9.88 -2.57 16.22
N ASP A 60 -10.77 -3.19 16.98
CA ASP A 60 -11.98 -2.56 17.52
C ASP A 60 -11.61 -1.33 18.39
N GLY A 61 -12.29 -0.21 18.17
CA GLY A 61 -12.01 1.07 18.86
C GLY A 61 -11.25 2.12 18.04
N ARG A 62 -10.82 1.79 16.81
CA ARG A 62 -10.35 2.77 15.81
C ARG A 62 -11.55 3.40 15.09
N ASN A 63 -11.42 4.67 14.65
CA ASN A 63 -12.41 5.33 13.79
C ASN A 63 -12.66 4.57 12.47
N PHE A 64 -11.66 3.83 11.98
CA PHE A 64 -11.75 3.08 10.74
C PHE A 64 -12.01 1.61 11.06
N LYS A 65 -13.09 1.02 10.53
CA LYS A 65 -13.36 -0.43 10.67
C LYS A 65 -12.48 -1.26 9.76
N SER A 66 -12.48 -0.94 8.47
CA SER A 66 -11.69 -1.61 7.47
C SER A 66 -11.43 -0.70 6.28
N ILE A 67 -10.42 -1.05 5.49
CA ILE A 67 -10.05 -0.36 4.26
C ILE A 67 -9.86 -1.41 3.18
N LYS A 68 -10.46 -1.20 2.01
CA LYS A 68 -10.24 -2.04 0.83
C LYS A 68 -9.54 -1.26 -0.26
N TYR A 69 -8.57 -1.93 -0.85
CA TYR A 69 -7.90 -1.44 -2.04
C TYR A 69 -7.72 -2.57 -3.05
N ARG A 70 -7.77 -2.18 -4.32
CA ARG A 70 -7.51 -3.06 -5.46
C ARG A 70 -6.05 -2.89 -5.87
N VAL A 71 -5.38 -4.00 -6.16
CA VAL A 71 -4.07 -3.99 -6.82
C VAL A 71 -4.28 -3.72 -8.30
N ASP A 72 -3.73 -2.62 -8.80
CA ASP A 72 -3.77 -2.27 -10.22
C ASP A 72 -2.59 -2.92 -10.97
N GLU A 73 -1.41 -2.90 -10.35
CA GLU A 73 -0.19 -3.46 -10.94
C GLU A 73 0.73 -4.00 -9.84
N LEU A 74 1.34 -5.16 -10.10
CA LEU A 74 2.41 -5.71 -9.27
C LEU A 74 3.55 -6.13 -10.21
N ASN A 75 4.68 -5.45 -10.11
CA ASN A 75 5.88 -5.76 -10.88
C ASN A 75 7.05 -6.00 -9.91
N GLU A 76 7.37 -7.26 -9.68
CA GLU A 76 8.45 -7.67 -8.77
C GLU A 76 9.85 -7.40 -9.34
N GLU A 77 9.99 -7.29 -10.67
CA GLU A 77 11.27 -7.06 -11.34
C GLU A 77 11.67 -5.58 -11.28
N ALA A 78 10.71 -4.70 -11.54
CA ALA A 78 10.88 -3.25 -11.47
C ALA A 78 10.61 -2.68 -10.06
N TYR A 79 10.19 -3.53 -9.12
CA TYR A 79 9.73 -3.16 -7.77
C TYR A 79 8.66 -2.06 -7.78
N ILE A 80 7.70 -2.18 -8.69
CA ILE A 80 6.56 -1.28 -8.84
C ILE A 80 5.31 -1.96 -8.28
N TYR A 81 4.55 -1.23 -7.49
CA TYR A 81 3.29 -1.67 -6.94
C TYR A 81 2.27 -0.55 -6.99
N LYS A 82 1.21 -0.74 -7.76
CA LYS A 82 0.13 0.23 -7.92
C LYS A 82 -1.13 -0.30 -7.31
N TYR A 83 -1.81 0.54 -6.54
CA TYR A 83 -3.09 0.17 -5.96
C TYR A 83 -4.03 1.36 -5.82
N THR A 84 -5.31 1.04 -5.93
CA THR A 84 -6.41 1.99 -5.84
C THR A 84 -7.18 1.71 -4.56
N LEU A 85 -7.36 2.72 -3.73
CA LEU A 85 -8.32 2.69 -2.64
C LEU A 85 -9.74 2.70 -3.21
N ILE A 86 -10.49 1.62 -2.96
CA ILE A 86 -11.86 1.47 -3.47
C ILE A 86 -12.90 1.69 -2.37
N GLU A 87 -12.58 1.32 -1.13
CA GLU A 87 -13.46 1.53 0.02
C GLU A 87 -12.62 1.79 1.28
N GLY A 88 -13.19 2.53 2.23
CA GLY A 88 -12.63 2.70 3.56
C GLY A 88 -13.11 3.99 4.18
N ASP A 89 -13.29 3.99 5.50
CA ASP A 89 -13.77 5.15 6.28
C ASP A 89 -12.90 6.43 6.13
N GLY A 90 -11.72 6.31 5.48
CA GLY A 90 -10.81 7.42 5.17
C GLY A 90 -10.96 8.02 3.77
N LEU A 91 -11.84 7.48 2.92
CA LEU A 91 -12.35 8.19 1.76
C LEU A 91 -13.31 9.26 2.29
N VAL A 92 -12.84 10.51 2.33
CA VAL A 92 -13.69 11.65 2.65
C VAL A 92 -14.80 11.72 1.59
N ASP A 93 -16.03 12.07 1.98
CA ASP A 93 -17.26 12.12 1.16
C ASP A 93 -17.14 12.75 -0.25
N ASN A 94 -16.05 13.48 -0.54
CA ASN A 94 -15.80 14.21 -1.79
C ASN A 94 -14.63 13.65 -2.62
N LEU A 95 -14.17 12.42 -2.35
CA LEU A 95 -13.07 11.79 -3.08
C LEU A 95 -13.57 10.62 -3.93
N GLU A 96 -13.46 10.75 -5.25
CA GLU A 96 -13.87 9.71 -6.21
C GLU A 96 -12.92 8.51 -6.16
N LYS A 97 -11.61 8.76 -6.10
CA LYS A 97 -10.57 7.73 -6.16
C LYS A 97 -9.27 8.20 -5.54
N ILE A 98 -8.57 7.29 -4.85
CA ILE A 98 -7.17 7.50 -4.45
C ILE A 98 -6.32 6.39 -5.06
N THR A 99 -5.36 6.79 -5.88
CA THR A 99 -4.40 5.86 -6.49
C THR A 99 -3.03 6.08 -5.87
N TYR A 100 -2.32 4.99 -5.62
CA TYR A 100 -0.97 4.99 -5.08
C TYR A 100 -0.07 4.26 -6.07
N ASP A 101 0.98 4.93 -6.54
CA ASP A 101 2.08 4.30 -7.25
C ASP A 101 3.21 4.15 -6.24
N VAL A 102 3.66 2.93 -5.99
CA VAL A 102 4.82 2.67 -5.11
C VAL A 102 5.94 2.13 -5.97
N LYS A 103 7.09 2.80 -5.94
CA LYS A 103 8.30 2.34 -6.61
C LYS A 103 9.44 2.24 -5.62
N PHE A 104 10.14 1.12 -5.62
CA PHE A 104 11.35 0.95 -4.81
C PHE A 104 12.59 0.98 -5.70
N GLU A 105 13.51 1.86 -5.37
CA GLU A 105 14.79 2.03 -6.06
C GLU A 105 15.92 1.64 -5.11
N GLN A 106 17.04 1.17 -5.66
CA GLN A 106 18.21 0.90 -4.84
C GLN A 106 18.87 2.21 -4.41
N SER A 107 19.21 2.32 -3.13
CA SER A 107 19.97 3.45 -2.60
C SER A 107 21.47 3.20 -2.71
N ALA A 108 22.27 4.27 -2.80
CA ALA A 108 23.72 4.20 -2.88
C ALA A 108 24.37 3.48 -1.68
N ASP A 109 23.70 3.52 -0.52
CA ASP A 109 24.13 2.85 0.72
C ASP A 109 23.82 1.33 0.76
N GLY A 110 23.32 0.76 -0.35
CA GLY A 110 22.88 -0.65 -0.40
C GLY A 110 21.47 -0.89 0.15
N GLY A 111 20.84 0.15 0.69
CA GLY A 111 19.42 0.17 1.06
C GLY A 111 18.47 0.39 -0.12
N SER A 112 17.26 0.88 0.17
CA SER A 112 16.24 1.21 -0.81
C SER A 112 15.59 2.57 -0.55
N ILE A 113 15.12 3.19 -1.62
CA ILE A 113 14.34 4.43 -1.61
C ILE A 113 12.96 4.08 -2.16
N SER A 114 11.93 4.30 -1.36
CA SER A 114 10.53 4.05 -1.69
C SER A 114 9.90 5.38 -2.07
N LYS A 115 9.51 5.53 -3.33
CA LYS A 115 8.76 6.69 -3.83
C LYS A 115 7.29 6.31 -3.91
N ILE A 116 6.46 7.07 -3.21
CA ILE A 116 5.02 6.80 -3.08
C ILE A 116 4.26 8.04 -3.54
N PRO A 117 4.18 8.32 -4.85
CA PRO A 117 3.19 9.24 -5.39
C PRO A 117 1.77 8.75 -5.07
N LYS A 118 1.01 9.63 -4.45
CA LYS A 118 -0.38 9.48 -4.09
C LYS A 118 -1.18 10.48 -4.90
N ASN A 119 -2.04 9.98 -5.77
CA ASN A 119 -2.92 10.76 -6.61
C ASN A 119 -4.32 10.73 -5.99
N LYS A 120 -4.82 11.90 -5.58
CA LYS A 120 -6.17 12.11 -5.08
C LYS A 120 -7.01 12.77 -6.17
N GLU A 121 -8.11 12.14 -6.55
CA GLU A 121 -9.07 12.69 -7.51
C GLU A 121 -10.31 13.22 -6.78
N GLN A 122 -10.66 14.49 -7.05
CA GLN A 122 -11.79 15.25 -6.52
C GLN A 122 -12.64 15.85 -7.66
#